data_AF-A0A971TK99-F1
#
_entry.id   AF-A0A971TK99-F1
#
_cell.length_a   1.000
_cell.length_b   1.000
_cell.length_c   1.000
_cell.angle_alpha   90.00
_cell.angle_beta   90.00
_cell.angle_gamma   90.00
#
_symmetry.space_group_name_H-M   'P 1'
#
loop_
_entity.id
_entity.type
_entity.pdbx_description
1 polymer ?
#
loop_
_entity_poly.entity_id
_entity_poly.type
_entity_poly.pdbx_seq_one_letter_code
_entity_poly.pdbx_strand_id
1 'polypeptide(L)'
;MRLTKWRRPDESGQMERREEGPIARFRDEMDRVFGRWLREMREEGFSSFGEAFERGPSVDVAESEDDVTVKADLPGVEASDLDLSVSGNTLTIRGEKKQEQEEKKRDYQFVERRYGSFCRNVTLPSPVDPDKVDATFKNGVLTVTMAKRPEAQTKKISVKGE
;
A
#
# COMPACT_ATOMS: atom_id res chain seq x y z
N MET A 1 -7.16 -15.96 47.68
CA MET A 1 -5.93 -15.30 47.17
C MET A 1 -4.80 -16.33 47.22
N ARG A 2 -4.43 -16.95 46.08
CA ARG A 2 -3.32 -17.92 45.99
C ARG A 2 -2.36 -17.42 44.92
N LEU A 3 -1.13 -17.13 45.31
CA LEU A 3 -0.03 -16.72 44.44
C LEU A 3 0.63 -17.98 43.85
N THR A 4 0.61 -18.13 42.52
CA THR A 4 1.39 -19.15 41.82
C THR A 4 2.78 -18.62 41.48
N LYS A 5 3.80 -19.41 41.84
CA LYS A 5 5.24 -19.14 41.63
C LYS A 5 5.58 -19.00 40.15
N TRP A 6 6.36 -17.95 39.83
CA TRP A 6 7.12 -17.83 38.60
C TRP A 6 8.18 -18.95 38.48
N ARG A 7 8.27 -19.58 37.31
CA ARG A 7 9.24 -20.64 36.97
C ARG A 7 10.33 -20.03 36.06
N ARG A 8 11.61 -20.26 36.38
CA ARG A 8 12.76 -19.86 35.54
C ARG A 8 12.87 -20.77 34.30
N PRO A 9 13.34 -20.25 33.15
CA PRO A 9 13.56 -21.07 31.96
C PRO A 9 14.86 -21.89 32.09
N ASP A 10 14.85 -23.09 31.52
CA ASP A 10 15.96 -24.04 31.45
C ASP A 10 16.95 -23.70 30.32
N GLU A 11 18.22 -24.07 30.56
CA GLU A 11 19.39 -23.83 29.69
C GLU A 11 19.46 -24.80 28.50
N SER A 12 18.38 -24.92 27.72
CA SER A 12 18.43 -25.61 26.43
C SER A 12 18.26 -24.59 25.30
N GLY A 13 19.37 -24.23 24.67
CA GLY A 13 19.48 -23.25 23.59
C GLY A 13 18.77 -23.66 22.29
N GLN A 14 17.45 -23.83 22.35
CA GLN A 14 16.60 -23.93 21.19
C GLN A 14 16.09 -22.53 20.89
N MET A 15 16.69 -21.89 19.90
CA MET A 15 16.11 -20.72 19.27
C MET A 15 14.74 -21.14 18.74
N GLU A 16 13.69 -20.70 19.42
CA GLU A 16 12.34 -20.77 18.88
C GLU A 16 12.38 -20.10 17.51
N ARG A 17 12.13 -20.91 16.47
CA ARG A 17 11.81 -20.42 15.13
C ARG A 17 10.71 -19.40 15.33
N ARG A 18 11.02 -18.11 15.08
CA ARG A 18 10.01 -17.06 14.97
C ARG A 18 8.93 -17.59 14.02
N GLU A 19 7.75 -17.83 14.57
CA GLU A 19 6.57 -18.23 13.81
C GLU A 19 6.38 -17.20 12.69
N GLU A 20 6.26 -17.68 11.45
CA GLU A 20 5.89 -16.87 10.31
C GLU A 20 4.52 -16.26 10.61
N GLY A 21 4.52 -14.96 10.94
CA GLY A 21 3.30 -14.25 11.31
C GLY A 21 2.27 -14.26 10.18
N PRO A 22 0.98 -14.06 10.50
CA PRO A 22 -0.11 -14.03 9.51
C PRO A 22 0.16 -13.13 8.29
N ILE A 23 0.94 -12.05 8.48
CA ILE A 23 1.35 -11.10 7.44
C ILE A 23 2.31 -11.73 6.41
N ALA A 24 3.23 -12.60 6.83
CA ALA A 24 4.18 -13.24 5.93
C ALA A 24 3.47 -14.22 4.98
N ARG A 25 2.55 -15.03 5.52
CA ARG A 25 1.73 -15.95 4.72
C ARG A 25 0.80 -15.21 3.76
N PHE A 26 0.24 -14.08 4.20
CA PHE A 26 -0.61 -13.24 3.35
C PHE A 26 0.20 -12.56 2.24
N ARG A 27 1.41 -12.08 2.53
CA ARG A 27 2.34 -11.55 1.52
C ARG A 27 2.62 -12.60 0.45
N ASP A 28 2.93 -13.82 0.85
CA ASP A 28 3.20 -14.92 -0.09
C ASP A 28 1.97 -15.29 -0.94
N GLU A 29 0.77 -15.29 -0.34
CA GLU A 29 -0.48 -15.57 -1.05
C GLU A 29 -0.86 -14.46 -2.03
N MET A 30 -0.69 -13.20 -1.63
CA MET A 30 -0.84 -12.03 -2.49
C MET A 30 0.17 -12.00 -3.62
N ASP A 31 1.45 -12.29 -3.35
CA ASP A 31 2.50 -12.31 -4.37
C ASP A 31 2.20 -13.38 -5.44
N ARG A 32 1.58 -14.49 -5.04
CA ARG A 32 1.18 -15.56 -5.96
C ARG A 32 -0.03 -15.18 -6.82
N VAL A 33 -1.02 -14.50 -6.26
CA VAL A 33 -2.21 -13.98 -6.99
C VAL A 33 -1.80 -12.85 -7.92
N PHE A 34 -0.96 -11.94 -7.42
CA PHE A 34 -0.46 -10.78 -8.16
C PHE A 34 0.53 -11.17 -9.26
N GLY A 35 1.38 -12.18 -9.05
CA GLY A 35 2.30 -12.70 -10.06
C GLY A 35 1.58 -13.35 -11.26
N ARG A 36 0.38 -13.90 -11.06
CA ARG A 36 -0.51 -14.32 -12.15
C ARG A 36 -1.09 -13.10 -12.87
N TRP A 37 -1.51 -12.10 -12.11
CA TRP A 37 -2.13 -10.89 -12.63
C TRP A 37 -1.16 -10.02 -13.45
N LEU A 38 0.08 -9.85 -12.99
CA LEU A 38 1.19 -9.18 -13.70
C LEU A 38 1.54 -9.87 -15.03
N ARG A 39 1.38 -11.21 -15.08
CA ARG A 39 1.61 -12.00 -16.29
C ARG A 39 0.48 -11.78 -17.30
N GLU A 40 -0.77 -11.82 -16.85
CA GLU A 40 -1.94 -11.49 -17.66
C GLU A 40 -1.92 -10.04 -18.17
N MET A 41 -1.47 -9.08 -17.34
CA MET A 41 -1.23 -7.69 -17.77
C MET A 41 -0.23 -7.56 -18.93
N ARG A 42 0.77 -8.45 -18.98
CA ARG A 42 1.82 -8.43 -20.01
C ARG A 42 1.39 -9.12 -21.30
N GLU A 43 0.33 -9.92 -21.26
CA GLU A 43 -0.14 -10.76 -22.37
C GLU A 43 -1.42 -10.22 -23.05
N GLU A 44 -2.33 -9.51 -22.36
CA GLU A 44 -3.68 -9.22 -22.90
C GLU A 44 -4.14 -7.74 -22.92
N GLY A 45 -3.25 -6.75 -22.87
CA GLY A 45 -3.57 -5.38 -23.33
C GLY A 45 -4.84 -4.74 -22.74
N PHE A 46 -4.75 -4.27 -21.49
CA PHE A 46 -5.47 -3.12 -20.94
C PHE A 46 -6.92 -2.87 -21.41
N SER A 47 -7.88 -3.76 -21.10
CA SER A 47 -9.31 -3.40 -21.20
C SER A 47 -10.26 -4.05 -20.18
N SER A 48 -9.92 -5.18 -19.54
CA SER A 48 -10.76 -5.77 -18.47
C SER A 48 -10.36 -5.32 -17.04
N PHE A 49 -9.46 -4.35 -16.91
CA PHE A 49 -8.77 -4.04 -15.66
C PHE A 49 -9.44 -2.96 -14.79
N GLY A 50 -10.42 -2.22 -15.32
CA GLY A 50 -11.03 -1.09 -14.62
C GLY A 50 -11.77 -1.46 -13.34
N GLU A 51 -12.51 -2.57 -13.33
CA GLU A 51 -13.44 -2.90 -12.24
C GLU A 51 -12.78 -3.52 -11.00
N ALA A 52 -11.65 -4.21 -11.16
CA ALA A 52 -10.86 -4.73 -10.03
C ALA A 52 -9.94 -3.66 -9.41
N PHE A 53 -9.62 -2.60 -10.17
CA PHE A 53 -8.80 -1.46 -9.76
C PHE A 53 -9.51 -0.41 -8.90
N GLU A 54 -10.84 -0.48 -8.80
CA GLU A 54 -11.67 0.47 -8.07
C GLU A 54 -11.81 0.18 -6.57
N ARG A 55 -11.24 -0.92 -6.06
CA ARG A 55 -11.31 -1.27 -4.63
C ARG A 55 -10.23 -0.63 -3.76
N GLY A 56 -9.46 0.31 -4.32
CA GLY A 56 -8.43 1.05 -3.61
C GLY A 56 -8.94 2.33 -2.92
N PRO A 57 -8.13 2.96 -2.06
CA PRO A 57 -8.44 4.28 -1.53
C PRO A 57 -8.65 5.33 -2.62
N SER A 58 -9.41 6.38 -2.31
CA SER A 58 -9.41 7.61 -3.09
C SER A 58 -8.02 8.23 -3.07
N VAL A 59 -7.56 8.74 -4.21
CA VAL A 59 -6.21 9.28 -4.35
C VAL A 59 -6.20 10.63 -5.05
N ASP A 60 -5.36 11.53 -4.56
CA ASP A 60 -5.01 12.79 -5.21
C ASP A 60 -3.56 12.75 -5.65
N VAL A 61 -3.26 13.26 -6.85
CA VAL A 61 -1.90 13.34 -7.39
C VAL A 61 -1.61 14.80 -7.72
N ALA A 62 -0.54 15.33 -7.13
CA ALA A 62 -0.04 16.67 -7.38
C ALA A 62 1.40 16.59 -7.90
N GLU A 63 1.75 17.52 -8.77
CA GLU A 63 3.09 17.62 -9.35
C GLU A 63 3.61 19.06 -9.16
N SER A 64 4.82 19.20 -8.62
CA SER A 64 5.54 20.46 -8.49
C SER A 64 6.65 20.54 -9.56
N GLU A 65 7.57 21.49 -9.49
CA GLU A 65 8.75 21.49 -10.38
C GLU A 65 9.69 20.31 -10.08
N ASP A 66 9.87 19.98 -8.79
CA ASP A 66 10.89 19.05 -8.30
C ASP A 66 10.35 17.69 -7.86
N ASP A 67 9.06 17.61 -7.49
CA ASP A 67 8.46 16.43 -6.86
C ASP A 67 7.08 16.06 -7.43
N VAL A 68 6.71 14.81 -7.17
CA VAL A 68 5.35 14.27 -7.32
C VAL A 68 4.87 13.86 -5.94
N THR A 69 3.70 14.35 -5.54
CA THR A 69 3.08 14.03 -4.26
C THR A 69 1.75 13.30 -4.50
N VAL A 70 1.60 12.12 -3.89
CA VAL A 70 0.37 11.32 -3.92
C VAL A 70 -0.23 11.27 -2.53
N LYS A 71 -1.52 11.57 -2.40
CA LYS A 71 -2.29 11.43 -1.16
C LYS A 71 -3.34 10.35 -1.31
N ALA A 72 -3.54 9.53 -0.28
CA ALA A 72 -4.54 8.46 -0.30
C ALA A 72 -5.33 8.39 1.02
N ASP A 73 -6.65 8.34 0.91
CA ASP A 73 -7.57 8.27 2.06
C ASP A 73 -7.78 6.82 2.52
N LEU A 74 -7.24 6.51 3.69
CA LEU A 74 -7.17 5.17 4.29
C LEU A 74 -7.63 5.18 5.77
N PRO A 75 -8.86 5.63 6.08
CA PRO A 75 -9.33 5.71 7.45
C PRO A 75 -9.54 4.30 8.06
N GLY A 76 -8.99 4.09 9.26
CA GLY A 76 -9.09 2.83 9.99
C GLY A 76 -8.14 1.74 9.50
N VAL A 77 -7.06 2.12 8.80
CA VAL A 77 -5.94 1.25 8.47
C VAL A 77 -4.76 1.63 9.37
N GLU A 78 -4.04 0.63 9.88
CA GLU A 78 -2.81 0.85 10.63
C GLU A 78 -1.63 1.05 9.67
N ALA A 79 -0.68 1.92 10.01
CA ALA A 79 0.51 2.16 9.18
C ALA A 79 1.31 0.87 8.93
N SER A 80 1.33 -0.04 9.90
CA SER A 80 2.00 -1.35 9.79
C SER A 80 1.33 -2.31 8.81
N ASP A 81 0.07 -2.06 8.46
CA ASP A 81 -0.71 -2.85 7.51
C ASP A 81 -0.61 -2.26 6.08
N LEU A 82 0.23 -1.25 5.86
CA LEU A 82 0.48 -0.64 4.55
C LEU A 82 1.79 -1.13 3.93
N ASP A 83 1.75 -1.38 2.62
CA ASP A 83 2.90 -1.72 1.80
C ASP A 83 2.92 -0.82 0.56
N LEU A 84 4.06 -0.16 0.34
CA LEU A 84 4.25 0.82 -0.73
C LEU A 84 5.40 0.39 -1.62
N SER A 85 5.22 0.44 -2.93
CA SER A 85 6.26 0.15 -3.89
C SER A 85 6.18 1.08 -5.10
N VAL A 86 7.35 1.44 -5.63
CA VAL A 86 7.47 2.22 -6.87
C VAL A 86 8.24 1.38 -7.87
N SER A 87 7.65 1.15 -9.04
CA SER A 87 8.30 0.44 -10.14
C SER A 87 8.04 1.17 -11.45
N GLY A 88 9.11 1.54 -12.15
CA GLY A 88 9.02 2.36 -13.35
C GLY A 88 8.37 3.71 -13.05
N ASN A 89 7.14 3.90 -13.53
CA ASN A 89 6.36 5.12 -13.35
C ASN A 89 5.03 4.87 -12.63
N THR A 90 4.98 3.82 -11.80
CA THR A 90 3.78 3.39 -11.09
C THR A 90 4.08 3.27 -9.60
N LEU A 91 3.28 3.97 -8.79
CA LEU A 91 3.20 3.78 -7.35
C LEU A 91 2.10 2.77 -7.04
N THR A 92 2.42 1.73 -6.29
CA THR A 92 1.47 0.72 -5.81
C THR A 92 1.28 0.90 -4.31
N ILE A 93 0.02 1.08 -3.91
CA ILE A 93 -0.43 1.21 -2.53
C ILE A 93 -1.24 -0.04 -2.17
N ARG A 94 -0.75 -0.81 -1.21
CA ARG A 94 -1.41 -2.03 -0.71
C ARG A 94 -1.64 -1.94 0.78
N GLY A 95 -2.66 -2.67 1.23
CA GLY A 95 -2.87 -2.89 2.65
C GLY A 95 -4.17 -3.62 2.93
N GLU A 96 -4.52 -3.66 4.22
CA GLU A 96 -5.73 -4.29 4.70
C GLU A 96 -6.44 -3.40 5.72
N LYS A 97 -7.76 -3.27 5.56
CA LYS A 97 -8.62 -2.70 6.58
C LYS A 97 -9.29 -3.83 7.36
N LYS A 98 -8.78 -4.11 8.55
CA LYS A 98 -9.29 -5.18 9.41
C LYS A 98 -10.73 -4.88 9.83
N GLN A 99 -11.57 -5.91 9.78
CA GLN A 99 -12.88 -5.87 10.39
C GLN A 99 -12.73 -6.05 11.90
N GLU A 100 -13.29 -5.14 12.70
CA GLU A 100 -13.47 -5.41 14.13
C GLU A 100 -14.39 -6.63 14.25
N GLN A 101 -13.92 -7.67 14.94
CA GLN A 101 -14.70 -8.89 15.12
C GLN A 101 -16.08 -8.52 15.66
N GLU A 102 -17.08 -8.86 14.86
CA GLU A 102 -18.48 -8.69 15.17
C GLU A 102 -18.77 -9.26 16.57
N GLU A 103 -19.09 -8.41 17.53
CA GLU A 103 -19.86 -8.87 18.68
C GLU A 103 -21.15 -9.45 18.07
N LYS A 104 -21.30 -10.77 18.10
CA LYS A 104 -22.51 -11.52 17.67
C LYS A 104 -23.81 -11.11 18.40
N LYS A 105 -23.82 -9.95 19.06
CA LYS A 105 -24.88 -9.36 19.89
C LYS A 105 -25.38 -8.02 19.34
N ARG A 106 -24.96 -7.55 18.17
CA ARG A 106 -25.41 -6.26 17.61
C ARG A 106 -26.17 -6.45 16.31
N ASP A 107 -27.41 -5.99 16.28
CA ASP A 107 -28.24 -5.92 15.08
C ASP A 107 -27.88 -4.66 14.29
N TYR A 108 -26.93 -4.79 13.35
CA TYR A 108 -26.58 -3.70 12.43
C TYR A 108 -27.78 -3.36 11.55
N GLN A 109 -28.16 -2.08 11.51
CA GLN A 109 -29.21 -1.59 10.61
C GLN A 109 -28.67 -1.38 9.19
N PHE A 110 -27.41 -0.92 9.06
CA PHE A 110 -26.72 -0.71 7.78
C PHE A 110 -25.21 -0.95 7.93
N VAL A 111 -24.59 -1.57 6.93
CA VAL A 111 -23.14 -1.81 6.84
C VAL A 111 -22.64 -1.31 5.48
N GLU A 112 -22.18 -0.06 5.45
CA GLU A 112 -21.63 0.57 4.23
C GLU A 112 -20.09 0.61 4.25
N ARG A 113 -19.50 0.45 5.43
CA ARG A 113 -18.04 0.41 5.61
C ARG A 113 -17.48 -0.84 4.93
N ARG A 114 -16.52 -0.63 4.03
CA ARG A 114 -15.77 -1.72 3.37
C ARG A 114 -14.60 -2.15 4.26
N TYR A 115 -14.38 -3.46 4.33
CA TYR A 115 -13.26 -4.12 5.02
C TYR A 115 -12.55 -5.09 4.08
N GLY A 116 -11.37 -5.53 4.47
CA GLY A 116 -10.52 -6.45 3.72
C GLY A 116 -9.37 -5.76 3.01
N SER A 117 -8.70 -6.54 2.17
CA SER A 117 -7.49 -6.11 1.46
C SER A 117 -7.80 -5.19 0.29
N PHE A 118 -6.90 -4.25 0.03
CA PHE A 118 -6.98 -3.35 -1.11
C PHE A 118 -5.63 -3.22 -1.81
N CYS A 119 -5.69 -2.87 -3.10
CA CYS A 119 -4.54 -2.53 -3.92
C CYS A 119 -4.95 -1.40 -4.87
N ARG A 120 -4.14 -0.33 -4.92
CA ARG A 120 -4.31 0.77 -5.87
C ARG A 120 -3.00 1.02 -6.56
N ASN A 121 -2.99 0.98 -7.89
CA ASN A 121 -1.84 1.50 -8.64
C ASN A 121 -2.17 2.90 -9.14
N VAL A 122 -1.21 3.79 -8.99
CA VAL A 122 -1.27 5.18 -9.40
C VAL A 122 -0.16 5.38 -10.43
N THR A 123 -0.54 5.68 -11.67
CA THR A 123 0.40 6.09 -12.71
C THR A 123 0.88 7.50 -12.39
N LEU A 124 2.19 7.67 -12.26
CA LEU A 124 2.78 8.96 -11.95
C LEU A 124 2.86 9.83 -13.21
N PRO A 125 2.67 11.16 -13.10
CA PRO A 125 2.72 12.05 -14.25
C PRO A 125 4.13 12.20 -14.83
N SER A 126 5.16 12.01 -14.00
CA SER A 126 6.57 12.18 -14.35
C SER A 126 7.44 11.09 -13.72
N PRO A 127 8.54 10.68 -14.37
CA PRO A 127 9.52 9.75 -13.81
C PRO A 127 10.10 10.23 -12.48
N VAL A 128 10.05 9.39 -11.45
CA VAL A 128 10.57 9.68 -10.10
C VAL A 128 11.81 8.86 -9.78
N ASP A 129 12.61 9.36 -8.84
CA ASP A 129 13.78 8.69 -8.26
C ASP A 129 13.32 7.77 -7.12
N PRO A 130 13.42 6.43 -7.27
CA PRO A 130 12.96 5.48 -6.26
C PRO A 130 13.78 5.53 -4.96
N ASP A 131 14.99 6.09 -4.98
CA ASP A 131 15.84 6.21 -3.80
C ASP A 131 15.48 7.47 -2.97
N LYS A 132 14.63 8.36 -3.52
CA LYS A 132 14.22 9.63 -2.91
C LYS A 132 12.71 9.69 -2.73
N VAL A 133 12.20 8.76 -1.94
CA VAL A 133 10.79 8.65 -1.59
C VAL A 133 10.62 8.84 -0.09
N ASP A 134 9.75 9.76 0.30
CA ASP A 134 9.28 9.95 1.67
C ASP A 134 7.80 9.59 1.76
N ALA A 135 7.42 8.89 2.83
CA ALA A 135 6.03 8.49 3.05
C ALA A 135 5.63 8.75 4.51
N THR A 136 4.53 9.48 4.69
CA THR A 136 3.97 9.79 6.00
C THR A 136 2.51 9.33 6.07
N PHE A 137 2.11 8.79 7.23
CA PHE A 137 0.74 8.37 7.47
C PHE A 137 0.22 9.05 8.73
N LYS A 138 -0.78 9.91 8.57
CA LYS A 138 -1.34 10.69 9.68
C LYS A 138 -2.84 10.85 9.53
N ASN A 139 -3.58 10.60 10.61
CA ASN A 139 -5.03 10.77 10.68
C ASN A 139 -5.80 10.02 9.57
N GLY A 140 -5.31 8.83 9.18
CA GLY A 140 -5.94 8.04 8.11
C GLY A 140 -5.62 8.51 6.70
N VAL A 141 -4.67 9.43 6.51
CA VAL A 141 -4.22 9.88 5.19
C VAL A 141 -2.77 9.50 4.99
N LEU A 142 -2.49 8.77 3.90
CA LEU A 142 -1.15 8.50 3.42
C LEU A 142 -0.71 9.64 2.50
N THR A 143 0.48 10.18 2.71
CA THR A 143 1.14 11.14 1.81
C THR A 143 2.48 10.57 1.38
N VAL A 144 2.67 10.38 0.08
CA VAL A 144 3.92 9.89 -0.52
C VAL A 144 4.49 11.00 -1.39
N THR A 145 5.69 11.47 -1.08
CA THR A 145 6.40 12.49 -1.85
C THR A 145 7.63 11.87 -2.49
N MET A 146 7.76 12.03 -3.80
CA MET A 146 8.80 11.40 -4.62
C MET A 146 9.51 12.47 -5.44
N ALA A 147 10.83 12.55 -5.33
CA ALA A 147 11.60 13.48 -6.15
C ALA A 147 11.58 13.05 -7.62
N LYS A 148 11.43 13.99 -8.54
CA LYS A 148 11.55 13.72 -9.98
C LYS A 148 12.99 13.37 -10.34
N ARG A 149 13.14 12.54 -11.38
CA ARG A 149 14.45 12.34 -11.99
C ARG A 149 14.93 13.64 -12.64
N PRO A 150 16.24 13.92 -12.65
CA PRO A 150 16.80 15.11 -13.32
C PRO A 150 16.39 15.20 -14.79
N GLU A 151 16.23 14.05 -15.46
CA GLU A 151 15.81 13.93 -16.86
C GLU A 151 14.35 14.30 -17.11
N ALA A 152 13.51 14.28 -16.06
CA ALA A 152 12.09 14.58 -16.12
C ALA A 152 11.77 16.06 -15.85
N GLN A 153 12.76 16.91 -15.56
CA GLN A 153 12.53 18.33 -15.37
C GLN A 153 12.12 18.99 -16.70
N THR A 154 10.96 19.65 -16.69
CA THR A 154 10.35 20.28 -17.86
C THR A 154 11.27 21.33 -18.47
N LYS A 155 11.71 21.10 -19.72
CA LYS A 155 12.45 22.09 -20.49
C LYS A 155 11.48 23.08 -21.13
N LYS A 156 11.56 24.37 -20.77
CA LYS A 156 10.81 25.43 -21.46
C LYS A 156 11.33 25.56 -22.89
N ILE A 157 10.44 25.42 -23.87
CA ILE A 157 10.74 25.69 -25.27
C ILE A 157 10.20 27.07 -25.63
N SER A 158 11.08 27.99 -26.04
CA SER A 158 10.67 29.29 -26.56
C SER A 158 10.25 29.16 -28.01
N VAL A 159 9.02 29.57 -28.33
CA VAL A 159 8.54 29.69 -29.71
C VAL A 159 9.11 30.98 -30.30
N LYS A 160 9.84 30.89 -31.41
CA LYS A 160 10.24 32.06 -32.20
C LYS A 160 9.16 32.34 -33.24
N GLY A 161 8.60 33.55 -33.20
CA GLY A 161 7.68 34.05 -34.23
C GLY A 161 8.46 34.76 -35.35
N GLU A 162 7.92 34.67 -36.57
CA GLU A 162 8.36 35.43 -37.75
C GLU A 162 7.63 36.79 -37.81
#